data_AF-A0A1J1HHA5-F1
#
_entry.id   AF-A0A1J1HHA5-F1
#
_cell.length_a   1.000
_cell.length_b   1.000
_cell.length_c   1.000
_cell.angle_alpha   90.00
_cell.angle_beta   90.00
_cell.angle_gamma   90.00
#
_symmetry.space_group_name_H-M   'P 1'
#
loop_
_entity.id
_entity.type
_entity.pdbx_description
1 polymer ?
#
loop_
_entity_poly.entity_id
_entity_poly.type
_entity_poly.pdbx_seq_one_letter_code
_entity_poly.pdbx_strand_id
1 'polypeptide(L)'
;MAKIIQGLDLLNNEDIKRKLKQHIDNNYLIGLPTETVYGLGGNSLNEDSLKNIFQMKNRPVSDPIISHVYDISQAFEQLYHINIFEKYIIYVLSKKFWPGPLSIIAKAKKNVPLILTAHTKFCAVRIPNNMIAREIIKICETPIAAPSANKFQHISPTNSLHVFEEFKDENILIFDDGQCDVGIESTVLKITKFKKRNNVDPQKIHKNFNNKINNIQEKHILNNSIPEDFNFSNDKNDNNNNDDEVTTDNEYENEYKGELKLLRDLTNSQKSESNIEMYVKLKNIFENIESNKEKSYYIYEKILKYKRLYDYRIIIYRRGKYTKNDIEEVLMNNNLLNNIKVDLYKKIKFEDLGIFQKKSEYQNDDNFKVIDNNNNNNNNDNIINENTYKQNKKFLQEPKNTNQEKNEVSPGLLITHYSPFVSTYMVDIISKKENKNNNLSNIQLNKCIFLDIGNSFINYQNYFLKYINIYYDNLSEEEQIKYVTKNFFLFLRKAETLAISNKAKNILISIVNFKSSDELYFSIFDRIFRSASGKILKVFMNNGELQILNN
;
A
#
# COMPACT_ATOMS: atom_id res chain seq x y z
N MET A 1 9.20 24.52 18.09
CA MET A 1 7.73 24.55 18.12
C MET A 1 7.21 24.50 16.71
N ALA A 2 6.18 23.68 16.50
CA ALA A 2 5.59 23.43 15.20
C ALA A 2 4.91 24.69 14.68
N LYS A 3 5.01 24.92 13.36
CA LYS A 3 4.34 26.04 12.70
C LYS A 3 3.49 25.55 11.54
N ILE A 4 2.20 25.85 11.58
CA ILE A 4 1.30 25.64 10.45
C ILE A 4 1.48 26.78 9.45
N ILE A 5 1.57 26.42 8.17
CA ILE A 5 1.67 27.31 7.01
C ILE A 5 0.55 26.90 6.06
N GLN A 6 -0.19 27.85 5.50
CA GLN A 6 -1.19 27.53 4.48
C GLN A 6 -0.48 27.01 3.23
N GLY A 7 -0.85 25.81 2.78
CA GLY A 7 -0.15 25.10 1.69
C GLY A 7 -0.11 25.90 0.40
N LEU A 8 -1.21 26.57 0.06
CA LEU A 8 -1.33 27.42 -1.13
C LEU A 8 -0.34 28.59 -1.15
N ASP A 9 0.11 29.08 0.01
CA ASP A 9 1.11 30.15 0.05
C ASP A 9 2.43 29.72 -0.59
N LEU A 10 2.74 28.40 -0.57
CA LEU A 10 3.95 27.86 -1.19
C LEU A 10 4.01 28.13 -2.70
N LEU A 11 2.87 28.21 -3.39
CA LEU A 11 2.83 28.33 -4.84
C LEU A 11 3.33 29.71 -5.32
N ASN A 12 3.04 30.76 -4.54
CA ASN A 12 3.23 32.14 -4.96
C ASN A 12 4.18 32.95 -4.06
N ASN A 13 4.71 32.35 -2.98
CA ASN A 13 5.56 33.06 -2.00
C ASN A 13 7.00 32.50 -2.00
N GLU A 14 7.91 33.23 -2.64
CA GLU A 14 9.33 32.85 -2.75
C GLU A 14 10.05 32.77 -1.38
N ASP A 15 9.65 33.56 -0.39
CA ASP A 15 10.22 33.46 0.95
C ASP A 15 9.85 32.15 1.64
N ILE A 16 8.63 31.65 1.43
CA ILE A 16 8.21 30.35 1.95
C ILE A 16 8.95 29.22 1.23
N LYS A 17 9.13 29.31 -0.10
CA LYS A 17 9.91 28.32 -0.87
C LYS A 17 11.35 28.26 -0.39
N ARG A 18 12.01 29.42 -0.24
CA ARG A 18 13.38 29.52 0.30
C ARG A 18 13.48 28.96 1.71
N LYS A 19 12.52 29.30 2.57
CA LYS A 19 12.46 28.78 3.95
C LYS A 19 12.29 27.27 3.97
N LEU A 20 11.40 26.71 3.16
CA LEU A 20 11.20 25.27 3.02
C LEU A 20 12.51 24.58 2.61
N LYS A 21 13.15 25.06 1.54
CA LYS A 21 14.40 24.50 1.03
C LYS A 21 15.48 24.50 2.11
N GLN A 22 15.70 25.63 2.78
CA GLN A 22 16.64 25.74 3.90
C GLN A 22 16.28 24.81 5.06
N HIS A 23 14.99 24.60 5.35
CA HIS A 23 14.55 23.72 6.43
C HIS A 23 14.92 22.26 6.14
N ILE A 24 14.67 21.79 4.92
CA ILE A 24 15.01 20.43 4.47
C ILE A 24 16.53 20.24 4.34
N ASP A 25 17.26 21.23 3.82
CA ASP A 25 18.72 21.17 3.69
C ASP A 25 19.42 21.11 5.05
N ASN A 26 18.80 21.64 6.11
CA ASN A 26 19.24 21.50 7.50
C ASN A 26 18.74 20.22 8.18
N ASN A 27 18.20 19.25 7.43
CA ASN A 27 17.67 17.97 7.91
C ASN A 27 16.49 18.07 8.90
N TYR A 28 15.82 19.23 8.97
CA TYR A 28 14.57 19.36 9.72
C TYR A 28 13.39 18.73 8.98
N LEU A 29 12.31 18.47 9.72
CA LEU A 29 11.18 17.71 9.22
C LEU A 29 9.97 18.61 8.95
N ILE A 30 9.12 18.15 8.04
CA ILE A 30 7.90 18.87 7.64
C ILE A 30 6.65 18.01 7.85
N GLY A 31 5.52 18.64 8.14
CA GLY A 31 4.20 18.04 7.95
C GLY A 31 3.81 18.17 6.48
N LEU A 32 3.89 17.06 5.75
CA LEU A 32 3.62 16.95 4.32
C LEU A 32 2.14 16.55 4.09
N PRO A 33 1.28 17.43 3.54
CA PRO A 33 -0.07 17.03 3.15
C PRO A 33 -0.02 16.03 2.00
N THR A 34 -0.95 15.07 1.94
CA THR A 34 -1.12 14.19 0.77
C THR A 34 -2.60 13.86 0.57
N GLU A 35 -2.95 13.20 -0.53
CA GLU A 35 -4.31 12.70 -0.75
C GLU A 35 -4.69 11.56 0.21
N THR A 36 -3.71 10.87 0.83
CA THR A 36 -3.96 9.71 1.70
C THR A 36 -4.08 10.10 3.17
N VAL A 37 -2.96 10.54 3.75
CA VAL A 37 -2.75 10.87 5.15
C VAL A 37 -1.59 11.87 5.19
N TYR A 38 -1.50 12.72 6.20
CA TYR A 38 -0.35 13.61 6.35
C TYR A 38 0.91 12.80 6.69
N GLY A 39 2.04 13.18 6.09
CA GLY A 39 3.33 12.54 6.30
C GLY A 39 4.29 13.41 7.12
N LEU A 40 5.18 12.79 7.90
CA LEU A 40 6.31 13.48 8.53
C LEU A 40 7.50 13.36 7.58
N GLY A 41 7.70 14.39 6.75
CA GLY A 41 8.63 14.41 5.63
C GLY A 41 10.04 14.87 6.00
N GLY A 42 11.04 14.22 5.41
CA GLY A 42 12.44 14.65 5.42
C GLY A 42 13.17 14.16 4.16
N ASN A 43 14.43 14.54 3.99
CA ASN A 43 15.21 14.21 2.80
C ASN A 43 15.51 12.69 2.74
N SER A 44 14.99 12.00 1.71
CA SER A 44 15.19 10.55 1.52
C SER A 44 16.64 10.13 1.31
N LEU A 45 17.50 11.04 0.86
CA LEU A 45 18.89 10.76 0.50
C LEU A 45 19.86 11.14 1.62
N ASN A 46 19.37 11.74 2.72
CA ASN A 46 20.20 12.14 3.86
C ASN A 46 19.90 11.23 5.07
N GLU A 47 20.92 10.53 5.56
CA GLU A 47 20.78 9.59 6.67
C GLU A 47 20.35 10.26 7.99
N ASP A 48 20.82 11.47 8.27
CA ASP A 48 20.47 12.20 9.50
C ASP A 48 19.03 12.69 9.48
N SER A 49 18.54 13.16 8.33
CA SER A 49 17.12 13.49 8.15
C SER A 49 16.24 12.24 8.37
N LEU A 50 16.66 11.08 7.87
CA LEU A 50 15.96 9.82 8.11
C LEU A 50 15.97 9.42 9.59
N LYS A 51 17.13 9.52 10.27
CA LYS A 51 17.24 9.29 11.72
C LYS A 51 16.29 10.18 12.51
N ASN A 52 16.20 11.46 12.16
CA ASN A 52 15.27 12.41 12.77
C ASN A 52 13.81 11.94 12.63
N ILE A 53 13.40 11.42 11.46
CA ILE A 53 12.05 10.86 11.27
C ILE A 53 11.80 9.69 12.22
N PHE A 54 12.72 8.72 12.29
CA PHE A 54 12.55 7.54 13.15
C PHE A 54 12.51 7.93 14.63
N GLN A 55 13.41 8.82 15.06
CA GLN A 55 13.48 9.33 16.43
C GLN A 55 12.21 10.09 16.82
N MET A 56 11.80 11.09 16.03
CA MET A 56 10.64 11.92 16.34
C MET A 56 9.35 11.08 16.41
N LYS A 57 9.24 10.00 15.62
CA LYS A 57 8.09 9.09 15.64
C LYS A 57 8.18 7.99 16.69
N ASN A 58 9.32 7.78 17.36
CA ASN A 58 9.60 6.55 18.11
C ASN A 58 9.36 5.28 17.27
N ARG A 59 9.77 5.31 15.99
CA ARG A 59 9.59 4.21 15.03
C ARG A 59 10.86 3.35 14.97
N PRO A 60 10.76 2.01 14.97
CA PRO A 60 11.91 1.14 14.77
C PRO A 60 12.42 1.24 13.32
N VAL A 61 13.75 1.22 13.16
CA VAL A 61 14.42 1.28 11.84
C VAL A 61 14.17 0.03 10.97
N SER A 62 13.66 -1.04 11.57
CA SER A 62 13.25 -2.28 10.89
C SER A 62 11.90 -2.16 10.16
N ASP A 63 11.15 -1.07 10.35
CA ASP A 63 9.89 -0.78 9.64
C ASP A 63 10.14 0.30 8.55
N PRO A 64 10.26 -0.10 7.27
CA PRO A 64 10.69 0.79 6.18
C PRO A 64 9.73 1.97 5.98
N ILE A 65 10.18 3.01 5.28
CA ILE A 65 9.35 4.19 4.98
C ILE A 65 9.28 4.47 3.48
N ILE A 66 8.26 5.19 3.06
CA ILE A 66 7.97 5.47 1.65
C ILE A 66 8.60 6.81 1.27
N SER A 67 9.33 6.84 0.15
CA SER A 67 9.82 8.07 -0.46
C SER A 67 8.82 8.62 -1.46
N HIS A 68 8.64 9.92 -1.44
CA HIS A 68 7.78 10.65 -2.36
C HIS A 68 8.63 11.40 -3.37
N VAL A 69 8.26 11.28 -4.64
CA VAL A 69 8.94 11.92 -5.78
C VAL A 69 7.95 12.77 -6.56
N TYR A 70 8.47 13.76 -7.28
CA TYR A 70 7.71 14.64 -8.15
C TYR A 70 7.17 13.90 -9.38
N ASP A 71 8.02 13.09 -10.01
CA ASP A 71 7.68 12.30 -11.19
C ASP A 71 8.45 10.97 -11.25
N ILE A 72 8.16 10.17 -12.28
CA ILE A 72 8.77 8.85 -12.49
C ILE A 72 10.27 8.94 -12.82
N SER A 73 10.70 10.02 -13.49
CA SER A 73 12.10 10.25 -13.85
C SER A 73 12.96 10.45 -12.61
N GLN A 74 12.46 11.20 -11.63
CA GLN A 74 13.12 11.36 -10.33
C GLN A 74 13.24 10.02 -9.59
N ALA A 75 12.23 9.14 -9.65
CA ALA A 75 12.32 7.80 -9.06
C ALA A 75 13.44 6.96 -9.69
N PHE A 76 13.49 6.91 -11.02
CA PHE A 76 14.51 6.15 -11.75
C PHE A 76 15.91 6.70 -11.52
N GLU A 77 16.05 8.03 -11.45
CA GLU A 77 17.35 8.66 -11.29
C GLU A 77 17.87 8.60 -9.85
N GLN A 78 17.03 8.81 -8.85
CA GLN A 78 17.52 9.05 -7.49
C GLN A 78 17.35 7.83 -6.57
N LEU A 79 16.42 6.91 -6.86
CA LEU A 79 16.03 5.86 -5.90
C LEU A 79 16.16 4.45 -6.46
N TYR A 80 15.73 4.20 -7.70
CA TYR A 80 15.63 2.83 -8.22
C TYR A 80 16.85 2.33 -8.99
N HIS A 81 17.17 1.06 -8.77
CA HIS A 81 18.22 0.30 -9.44
C HIS A 81 17.62 -0.96 -10.06
N ILE A 82 16.89 -0.76 -11.15
CA ILE A 82 16.01 -1.76 -11.75
C ILE A 82 16.27 -1.86 -13.26
N ASN A 83 16.07 -3.03 -13.85
CA ASN A 83 16.28 -3.23 -15.27
C ASN A 83 15.18 -2.57 -16.13
N ILE A 84 15.37 -2.53 -17.46
CA ILE A 84 14.46 -1.82 -18.36
C ILE A 84 13.03 -2.38 -18.35
N PHE A 85 12.84 -3.67 -18.07
CA PHE A 85 11.50 -4.27 -18.03
C PHE A 85 10.77 -3.88 -16.73
N GLU A 86 11.48 -3.84 -15.60
CA GLU A 86 10.96 -3.28 -14.35
C GLU A 86 10.60 -1.79 -14.53
N LYS A 87 11.44 -1.00 -15.21
CA LYS A 87 11.12 0.40 -15.58
C LYS A 87 9.83 0.48 -16.40
N TYR A 88 9.66 -0.42 -17.38
CA TYR A 88 8.45 -0.48 -18.22
C TYR A 88 7.20 -0.88 -17.42
N ILE A 89 7.28 -1.86 -16.51
CA ILE A 89 6.18 -2.23 -15.60
C ILE A 89 5.74 -1.01 -14.77
N ILE A 90 6.70 -0.30 -14.16
CA ILE A 90 6.41 0.89 -13.36
C ILE A 90 5.79 1.98 -14.22
N TYR A 91 6.29 2.19 -15.44
CA TYR A 91 5.73 3.14 -16.38
C TYR A 91 4.26 2.84 -16.69
N VAL A 92 3.91 1.60 -17.06
CA VAL A 92 2.52 1.23 -17.37
C VAL A 92 1.60 1.43 -16.17
N LEU A 93 2.01 0.99 -14.98
CA LEU A 93 1.25 1.22 -13.74
C LEU A 93 1.10 2.72 -13.44
N SER A 94 2.16 3.50 -13.66
CA SER A 94 2.17 4.93 -13.37
C SER A 94 1.13 5.71 -14.18
N LYS A 95 0.87 5.32 -15.44
CA LYS A 95 -0.12 6.00 -16.29
C LYS A 95 -1.53 6.00 -15.69
N LYS A 96 -1.88 4.96 -14.94
CA LYS A 96 -3.21 4.80 -14.33
C LYS A 96 -3.24 5.27 -12.88
N PHE A 97 -2.17 5.01 -12.13
CA PHE A 97 -2.18 5.12 -10.67
C PHE A 97 -1.31 6.24 -10.11
N TRP A 98 -0.48 6.89 -10.94
CA TRP A 98 0.35 8.03 -10.56
C TRP A 98 0.05 9.29 -11.40
N PRO A 99 0.03 10.48 -10.79
CA PRO A 99 0.03 10.75 -9.34
C PRO A 99 -1.15 10.10 -8.62
N GLY A 100 -0.93 9.51 -7.45
CA GLY A 100 -1.98 8.81 -6.73
C GLY A 100 -1.50 7.89 -5.62
N PRO A 101 -2.46 7.28 -4.90
CA PRO A 101 -2.22 6.50 -3.68
C PRO A 101 -1.74 5.08 -3.97
N LEU A 102 -0.82 4.93 -4.92
CA LEU A 102 -0.06 3.70 -5.16
C LEU A 102 1.39 3.91 -4.71
N SER A 103 1.95 2.92 -4.02
CA SER A 103 3.37 2.87 -3.68
C SER A 103 3.96 1.59 -4.24
N ILE A 104 5.06 1.71 -4.97
CA ILE A 104 5.73 0.59 -5.62
C ILE A 104 7.02 0.33 -4.87
N ILE A 105 7.29 -0.92 -4.52
CA ILE A 105 8.56 -1.37 -3.92
C ILE A 105 9.40 -1.99 -5.03
N ALA A 106 10.62 -1.49 -5.20
CA ALA A 106 11.60 -2.04 -6.12
C ALA A 106 13.02 -1.89 -5.56
N LYS A 107 14.00 -2.47 -6.26
CA LYS A 107 15.40 -2.46 -5.83
C LYS A 107 15.92 -1.03 -5.73
N ALA A 108 16.52 -0.68 -4.60
CA ALA A 108 17.08 0.64 -4.36
C ALA A 108 18.52 0.76 -4.92
N LYS A 109 18.92 1.98 -5.30
CA LYS A 109 20.31 2.29 -5.64
C LYS A 109 21.23 2.13 -4.43
N LYS A 110 22.50 1.81 -4.70
CA LYS A 110 23.50 1.54 -3.64
C LYS A 110 23.82 2.75 -2.78
N ASN A 111 23.62 3.96 -3.30
CA ASN A 111 23.83 5.23 -2.59
C ASN A 111 22.63 5.67 -1.74
N VAL A 112 21.49 5.00 -1.83
CA VAL A 112 20.34 5.25 -0.96
C VAL A 112 20.70 4.78 0.47
N PRO A 113 20.50 5.60 1.51
CA PRO A 113 20.78 5.20 2.88
C PRO A 113 20.05 3.90 3.27
N LEU A 114 20.76 2.94 3.88
CA LEU A 114 20.18 1.64 4.22
C LEU A 114 19.00 1.74 5.19
N ILE A 115 19.01 2.74 6.07
CA ILE A 115 17.93 3.05 7.02
C ILE A 115 16.60 3.34 6.30
N LEU A 116 16.62 3.89 5.09
CA LEU A 116 15.40 4.09 4.28
C LEU A 116 14.74 2.75 3.93
N THR A 117 15.57 1.75 3.62
CA THR A 117 15.15 0.43 3.12
C THR A 117 14.93 -0.60 4.22
N ALA A 118 15.05 -0.22 5.50
CA ALA A 118 15.18 -1.17 6.61
C ALA A 118 16.23 -2.25 6.31
N HIS A 119 17.36 -1.87 5.70
CA HIS A 119 18.44 -2.76 5.24
C HIS A 119 18.05 -3.86 4.24
N THR A 120 16.82 -3.87 3.71
CA THR A 120 16.37 -4.87 2.72
C THR A 120 16.94 -4.62 1.32
N LYS A 121 17.49 -3.43 1.06
CA LYS A 121 17.91 -2.92 -0.27
C LYS A 121 16.76 -2.71 -1.25
N PHE A 122 15.51 -2.71 -0.77
CA PHE A 122 14.33 -2.33 -1.54
C PHE A 122 13.71 -1.09 -0.91
N CYS A 123 13.28 -0.13 -1.73
CA CYS A 123 12.59 1.07 -1.27
C CYS A 123 11.21 1.18 -1.90
N ALA A 124 10.27 1.73 -1.15
CA ALA A 124 8.96 2.10 -1.66
C ALA A 124 8.98 3.54 -2.19
N VAL A 125 8.45 3.77 -3.39
CA VAL A 125 8.29 5.11 -3.97
C VAL A 125 6.83 5.37 -4.32
N ARG A 126 6.40 6.63 -4.19
CA ARG A 126 5.09 7.12 -4.61
C ARG A 126 5.19 8.51 -5.23
N ILE A 127 4.36 8.78 -6.24
CA ILE A 127 4.07 10.14 -6.71
C ILE A 127 2.74 10.57 -6.07
N PRO A 128 2.73 11.44 -5.05
CA PRO A 128 1.49 11.81 -4.37
C PRO A 128 0.57 12.62 -5.28
N ASN A 129 -0.74 12.35 -5.26
CA ASN A 129 -1.74 13.19 -5.95
C ASN A 129 -2.17 14.37 -5.08
N ASN A 130 -1.20 15.15 -4.64
CA ASN A 130 -1.44 16.37 -3.90
C ASN A 130 -0.53 17.47 -4.48
N MET A 131 -1.13 18.61 -4.83
CA MET A 131 -0.41 19.68 -5.51
C MET A 131 0.69 20.26 -4.62
N ILE A 132 0.37 20.53 -3.35
CA ILE A 132 1.32 21.08 -2.37
C ILE A 132 2.47 20.11 -2.13
N ALA A 133 2.17 18.80 -1.97
CA ALA A 133 3.19 17.78 -1.79
C ALA A 133 4.19 17.71 -2.95
N ARG A 134 3.68 17.74 -4.19
CA ARG A 134 4.53 17.71 -5.39
C ARG A 134 5.35 18.98 -5.52
N GLU A 135 4.79 20.14 -5.22
CA GLU A 135 5.53 21.40 -5.26
C GLU A 135 6.64 21.43 -4.20
N ILE A 136 6.38 20.92 -2.98
CA ILE A 136 7.40 20.75 -1.95
C ILE A 136 8.56 19.91 -2.47
N ILE A 137 8.28 18.73 -3.03
CA ILE A 137 9.31 17.81 -3.55
C ILE A 137 10.10 18.47 -4.68
N LYS A 138 9.42 19.19 -5.57
CA LYS A 138 10.03 19.93 -6.67
C LYS A 138 10.99 21.00 -6.19
N ILE A 139 10.58 21.85 -5.24
CA ILE A 139 11.41 22.90 -4.64
C ILE A 139 12.64 22.30 -3.94
N CYS A 140 12.47 21.15 -3.28
CA CYS A 140 13.55 20.51 -2.55
C CYS A 140 14.57 19.82 -3.45
N GLU A 141 14.21 19.49 -4.70
CA GLU A 141 15.02 18.78 -5.70
C GLU A 141 15.52 17.38 -5.25
N THR A 142 14.96 16.87 -4.15
CA THR A 142 15.29 15.58 -3.54
C THR A 142 13.99 14.83 -3.21
N PRO A 143 13.97 13.49 -3.20
CA PRO A 143 12.82 12.74 -2.77
C PRO A 143 12.58 12.97 -1.27
N ILE A 144 11.31 12.97 -0.87
CA ILE A 144 10.91 13.22 0.52
C ILE A 144 10.40 11.91 1.15
N ALA A 145 11.15 11.36 2.09
CA ALA A 145 10.73 10.22 2.88
C ALA A 145 9.69 10.68 3.89
N ALA A 146 8.47 10.14 3.80
CA ALA A 146 7.37 10.61 4.63
C ALA A 146 6.45 9.45 5.06
N PRO A 147 6.74 8.76 6.18
CA PRO A 147 5.73 7.94 6.85
C PRO A 147 4.61 8.84 7.42
N SER A 148 3.48 8.26 7.82
CA SER A 148 2.37 9.01 8.43
C SER A 148 2.84 9.90 9.61
N ALA A 149 2.32 11.12 9.75
CA ALA A 149 2.80 12.08 10.75
C ALA A 149 2.16 11.88 12.14
N ASN A 150 2.41 10.72 12.74
CA ASN A 150 1.98 10.35 14.09
C ASN A 150 3.11 9.60 14.82
N LYS A 151 3.05 9.51 16.16
CA LYS A 151 3.90 8.57 16.91
C LYS A 151 3.60 7.15 16.45
N PHE A 152 4.61 6.29 16.46
CA PHE A 152 4.54 4.95 15.90
C PHE A 152 3.36 4.15 16.48
N GLN A 153 2.64 3.43 15.61
CA GLN A 153 1.41 2.67 15.90
C GLN A 153 0.16 3.50 16.27
N HIS A 154 0.30 4.79 16.59
CA HIS A 154 -0.85 5.65 16.86
C HIS A 154 -1.70 5.90 15.59
N ILE A 155 -2.87 6.52 15.74
CA ILE A 155 -3.81 6.77 14.64
C ILE A 155 -3.18 7.71 13.61
N SER A 156 -3.33 7.45 12.31
CA SER A 156 -2.75 8.32 11.28
C SER A 156 -3.43 9.71 11.23
N PRO A 157 -2.68 10.77 10.87
CA PRO A 157 -3.23 12.12 10.72
C PRO A 157 -3.84 12.31 9.32
N THR A 158 -4.96 13.01 9.23
CA THR A 158 -5.68 13.27 7.97
C THR A 158 -5.94 14.76 7.73
N ASN A 159 -5.46 15.62 8.62
CA ASN A 159 -5.39 17.07 8.47
C ASN A 159 -4.17 17.60 9.23
N SER A 160 -3.83 18.87 9.00
CA SER A 160 -2.68 19.57 9.61
C SER A 160 -2.77 19.66 11.14
N LEU A 161 -3.98 19.82 11.69
CA LEU A 161 -4.20 19.90 13.14
C LEU A 161 -3.81 18.59 13.84
N HIS A 162 -4.13 17.44 13.26
CA HIS A 162 -3.68 16.15 13.82
C HIS A 162 -2.15 16.06 13.92
N VAL A 163 -1.42 16.63 12.94
CA VAL A 163 0.06 16.68 12.97
C VAL A 163 0.54 17.63 14.03
N PHE A 164 -0.08 18.81 14.13
CA PHE A 164 0.26 19.83 15.11
C PHE A 164 0.08 19.32 16.53
N GLU A 165 -1.05 18.68 16.84
CA GLU A 165 -1.33 18.12 18.17
C GLU A 165 -0.29 17.08 18.59
N GLU A 166 0.17 16.25 17.65
CA GLU A 166 1.14 15.19 17.90
C GLU A 166 2.56 15.74 18.13
N PHE A 167 2.94 16.84 17.48
CA PHE A 167 4.33 17.33 17.42
C PHE A 167 4.49 18.82 17.73
N LYS A 168 3.54 19.44 18.46
CA LYS A 168 3.50 20.88 18.75
C LYS A 168 4.83 21.47 19.28
N ASP A 169 5.57 20.69 20.05
CA ASP A 169 6.81 21.13 20.71
C ASP A 169 8.04 20.99 19.80
N GLU A 170 7.93 20.24 18.69
CA GLU A 170 9.03 19.95 17.76
C GLU A 170 9.31 21.11 16.79
N ASN A 171 10.50 21.16 16.18
CA ASN A 171 10.80 22.13 15.13
C ASN A 171 10.37 21.61 13.76
N ILE A 172 9.08 21.77 13.44
CA ILE A 172 8.50 21.31 12.17
C ILE A 172 7.70 22.41 11.46
N LEU A 173 7.78 22.44 10.13
CA LEU A 173 6.88 23.23 9.28
C LEU A 173 5.76 22.33 8.76
N ILE A 174 4.51 22.60 9.13
CA ILE A 174 3.33 21.83 8.70
C ILE A 174 2.63 22.61 7.60
N PHE A 175 2.52 22.02 6.41
CA PHE A 175 1.78 22.63 5.31
C PHE A 175 0.34 22.15 5.34
N ASP A 176 -0.59 23.10 5.49
CA ASP A 176 -2.02 22.83 5.60
C ASP A 176 -2.69 22.84 4.23
N ASP A 177 -3.27 21.71 3.85
CA ASP A 177 -4.09 21.52 2.65
C ASP A 177 -5.45 20.89 3.01
N GLY A 178 -5.91 21.11 4.25
CA GLY A 178 -7.18 20.61 4.74
C GLY A 178 -7.21 19.09 4.97
N GLN A 179 -8.41 18.50 4.87
CA GLN A 179 -8.67 17.08 5.09
C GLN A 179 -8.27 16.25 3.86
N CYS A 180 -7.53 15.15 4.08
CA CYS A 180 -7.15 14.21 3.02
C CYS A 180 -8.38 13.63 2.29
N ASP A 181 -8.25 13.44 0.98
CA ASP A 181 -9.34 12.95 0.12
C ASP A 181 -9.63 11.45 0.26
N VAL A 182 -8.59 10.64 0.45
CA VAL A 182 -8.70 9.18 0.58
C VAL A 182 -8.82 8.76 2.04
N GLY A 183 -8.13 9.42 2.96
CA GLY A 183 -8.25 9.21 4.42
C GLY A 183 -7.59 7.95 4.99
N ILE A 184 -7.11 7.04 4.14
CA ILE A 184 -6.26 5.90 4.50
C ILE A 184 -5.00 5.88 3.64
N GLU A 185 -3.97 5.16 4.09
CA GLU A 185 -2.69 5.05 3.40
C GLU A 185 -2.78 4.38 2.03
N SER A 186 -1.75 4.61 1.19
CA SER A 186 -1.63 4.06 -0.15
C SER A 186 -1.64 2.54 -0.20
N THR A 187 -2.13 1.99 -1.32
CA THR A 187 -1.88 0.60 -1.71
C THR A 187 -0.37 0.44 -1.91
N VAL A 188 0.22 -0.60 -1.33
CA VAL A 188 1.66 -0.88 -1.47
C VAL A 188 1.84 -2.20 -2.19
N LEU A 189 2.54 -2.20 -3.32
CA LEU A 189 2.90 -3.40 -4.06
C LEU A 189 4.40 -3.52 -4.23
N LYS A 190 4.89 -4.73 -4.46
CA LYS A 190 6.28 -5.02 -4.79
C LYS A 190 6.35 -5.74 -6.12
N ILE A 191 7.29 -5.32 -6.97
CA ILE A 191 7.67 -6.07 -8.16
C ILE A 191 8.69 -7.12 -7.71
N THR A 192 8.34 -8.39 -7.93
CA THR A 192 9.19 -9.55 -7.61
C THR A 192 9.50 -10.31 -8.89
N LYS A 193 10.68 -10.93 -8.93
CA LYS A 193 11.09 -11.72 -10.09
C LYS A 193 11.80 -13.00 -9.66
N PHE A 194 11.53 -14.08 -10.37
CA PHE A 194 12.07 -15.42 -10.13
C PHE A 194 12.80 -15.88 -11.38
N LYS A 195 13.93 -16.59 -11.25
CA LYS A 195 14.68 -17.04 -12.43
C LYS A 195 13.92 -18.17 -13.13
N LYS A 196 13.70 -18.05 -14.45
CA LYS A 196 13.08 -19.12 -15.26
C LYS A 196 14.08 -20.26 -15.47
N ARG A 197 13.57 -21.50 -15.48
CA ARG A 197 14.38 -22.72 -15.58
C ARG A 197 14.77 -23.15 -16.99
N ASN A 198 14.36 -22.44 -18.03
CA ASN A 198 14.57 -22.95 -19.39
C ASN A 198 16.05 -22.93 -19.78
N ASN A 199 16.51 -24.07 -20.32
CA ASN A 199 17.82 -24.41 -20.91
C ASN A 199 18.29 -23.45 -22.02
N VAL A 200 18.36 -22.15 -21.73
CA VAL A 200 18.92 -21.18 -22.66
C VAL A 200 20.19 -20.66 -22.04
N ASP A 201 21.31 -21.14 -22.58
CA ASP A 201 22.63 -20.63 -22.26
C ASP A 201 22.63 -19.10 -22.39
N PRO A 202 22.78 -18.33 -21.29
CA PRO A 202 22.80 -16.88 -21.32
C PRO A 202 23.88 -16.35 -22.27
N GLN A 203 24.98 -17.09 -22.44
CA GLN A 203 26.06 -16.73 -23.34
C GLN A 203 25.64 -16.84 -24.81
N LYS A 204 24.82 -17.84 -25.20
CA LYS A 204 24.24 -17.93 -26.55
C LYS A 204 23.24 -16.81 -26.84
N ILE A 205 22.40 -16.42 -25.87
CA ILE A 205 21.50 -15.26 -26.02
C ILE A 205 22.32 -13.98 -26.18
N HIS A 206 23.31 -13.77 -25.32
CA HIS A 206 24.13 -12.55 -25.30
C HIS A 206 24.95 -12.42 -26.60
N LYS A 207 25.52 -13.52 -27.10
CA LYS A 207 26.30 -13.55 -28.36
C LYS A 207 25.43 -13.31 -29.59
N ASN A 208 24.23 -13.92 -29.66
CA ASN A 208 23.28 -13.66 -30.74
C ASN A 208 22.71 -12.24 -30.69
N PHE A 209 22.45 -11.70 -29.49
CA PHE A 209 21.96 -10.34 -29.28
C PHE A 209 23.00 -9.29 -29.70
N ASN A 210 24.26 -9.43 -29.26
CA ASN A 210 25.34 -8.52 -29.64
C ASN A 210 25.69 -8.61 -31.14
N ASN A 211 25.68 -9.81 -31.74
CA ASN A 211 25.85 -9.96 -33.18
C ASN A 211 24.73 -9.27 -33.97
N LYS A 212 23.48 -9.35 -33.51
CA LYS A 212 22.34 -8.68 -34.16
C LYS A 212 22.40 -7.17 -33.97
N ILE A 213 22.82 -6.67 -32.80
CA ILE A 213 23.02 -5.24 -32.55
C ILE A 213 24.14 -4.68 -33.42
N ASN A 214 25.28 -5.38 -33.54
CA ASN A 214 26.36 -4.94 -34.41
C ASN A 214 25.88 -4.86 -35.87
N ASN A 215 25.09 -5.85 -36.33
CA ASN A 215 24.49 -5.81 -37.67
C ASN A 215 23.41 -4.70 -37.84
N ILE A 216 22.78 -4.24 -36.76
CA ILE A 216 21.78 -3.16 -36.77
C ILE A 216 22.45 -1.78 -36.65
N GLN A 217 23.54 -1.67 -35.88
CA GLN A 217 24.36 -0.45 -35.79
C GLN A 217 25.11 -0.18 -37.11
N GLU A 218 25.45 -1.21 -37.88
CA GLU A 218 25.99 -1.05 -39.25
C GLU A 218 24.91 -0.67 -40.30
N LYS A 219 23.61 -0.79 -39.99
CA LYS A 219 22.51 -0.40 -40.88
C LYS A 219 21.62 0.64 -40.21
N HIS A 220 22.05 1.90 -40.27
CA HIS A 220 21.14 3.00 -39.96
C HIS A 220 20.04 3.13 -41.02
N ILE A 221 18.80 3.08 -40.53
CA ILE A 221 17.58 3.69 -41.08
C ILE A 221 16.95 2.98 -42.30
N LEU A 222 15.65 2.67 -42.13
CA LEU A 222 14.65 2.19 -43.08
C LEU A 222 14.58 0.68 -43.42
N ASN A 223 13.34 0.20 -43.34
CA ASN A 223 12.71 -0.93 -44.04
C ASN A 223 12.50 -2.26 -43.29
N ASN A 224 11.24 -2.46 -42.93
CA ASN A 224 10.38 -3.65 -43.03
C ASN A 224 11.06 -4.99 -43.26
N SER A 225 10.91 -5.90 -42.29
CA SER A 225 10.35 -7.26 -42.42
C SER A 225 10.56 -8.00 -41.10
N ILE A 226 9.51 -8.66 -40.60
CA ILE A 226 9.56 -9.52 -39.41
C ILE A 226 9.96 -10.93 -39.86
N PRO A 227 10.99 -11.58 -39.30
CA PRO A 227 11.09 -13.04 -39.38
C PRO A 227 10.29 -13.65 -38.23
N GLU A 228 9.21 -14.35 -38.59
CA GLU A 228 8.56 -15.33 -37.72
C GLU A 228 9.43 -16.60 -37.59
N ASP A 229 9.23 -17.30 -36.48
CA ASP A 229 9.75 -18.62 -36.11
C ASP A 229 11.13 -18.72 -35.45
N PHE A 230 11.09 -19.09 -34.17
CA PHE A 230 12.15 -19.88 -33.53
C PHE A 230 11.50 -21.04 -32.74
N ASN A 231 11.41 -22.20 -33.37
CA ASN A 231 11.18 -23.48 -32.70
C ASN A 231 12.52 -23.97 -32.11
N PHE A 232 12.58 -24.20 -30.80
CA PHE A 232 13.65 -24.97 -30.19
C PHE A 232 13.08 -26.09 -29.31
N SER A 233 13.58 -27.28 -29.56
CA SER A 233 13.22 -28.57 -28.97
C SER A 233 13.41 -28.59 -27.44
N ASN A 234 12.45 -29.17 -26.74
CA ASN A 234 12.49 -29.39 -25.29
C ASN A 234 13.36 -30.61 -24.95
N ASP A 235 14.53 -30.39 -24.34
CA ASP A 235 15.20 -31.44 -23.56
C ASP A 235 14.81 -31.33 -22.09
N LYS A 236 14.13 -32.37 -21.61
CA LYS A 236 13.74 -32.59 -20.22
C LYS A 236 14.88 -33.31 -19.50
N ASN A 237 15.40 -32.71 -18.43
CA ASN A 237 15.76 -33.36 -17.15
C ASN A 237 16.58 -32.38 -16.30
N ASP A 238 15.97 -31.86 -15.23
CA ASP A 238 16.63 -31.66 -13.92
C ASP A 238 15.63 -31.10 -12.89
N ASN A 239 15.34 -31.92 -11.88
CA ASN A 239 14.39 -31.65 -10.80
C ASN A 239 15.07 -30.91 -9.64
N ASN A 240 15.31 -29.60 -9.77
CA ASN A 240 15.66 -28.73 -8.64
C ASN A 240 15.08 -27.30 -8.81
N ASN A 241 13.82 -27.09 -8.44
CA ASN A 241 13.51 -26.35 -7.20
C ASN A 241 14.09 -24.94 -6.89
N ASN A 242 14.63 -24.10 -7.78
CA ASN A 242 14.97 -22.71 -7.35
C ASN A 242 13.74 -21.79 -7.33
N ASP A 243 13.00 -21.80 -6.22
CA ASP A 243 11.78 -21.01 -5.97
C ASP A 243 12.06 -19.64 -5.28
N ASP A 244 13.32 -19.25 -5.15
CA ASP A 244 13.72 -18.03 -4.42
C ASP A 244 13.63 -16.75 -5.27
N GLU A 245 13.20 -15.65 -4.63
CA GLU A 245 13.16 -14.33 -5.23
C GLU A 245 14.56 -13.85 -5.63
N VAL A 246 14.73 -13.36 -6.86
CA VAL A 246 15.97 -12.75 -7.34
C VAL A 246 16.10 -11.35 -6.75
N THR A 247 16.80 -11.26 -5.62
CA THR A 247 17.05 -9.97 -4.93
C THR A 247 18.30 -9.23 -5.42
N THR A 248 19.17 -9.93 -6.16
CA THR A 248 20.35 -9.38 -6.85
C THR A 248 20.35 -9.88 -8.28
N ASP A 249 20.25 -8.96 -9.24
CA ASP A 249 20.14 -9.27 -10.66
C ASP A 249 21.53 -9.18 -11.31
N ASN A 250 22.30 -10.28 -11.26
CA ASN A 250 23.65 -10.32 -11.82
C ASN A 250 23.70 -9.98 -13.32
N GLU A 251 22.66 -10.33 -14.07
CA GLU A 251 22.57 -9.97 -15.49
C GLU A 251 22.48 -8.46 -15.65
N TYR A 252 21.60 -7.81 -14.89
CA TYR A 252 21.50 -6.36 -14.88
C TYR A 252 22.77 -5.69 -14.35
N GLU A 253 23.42 -6.20 -13.30
CA GLU A 253 24.68 -5.61 -12.79
C GLU A 253 25.80 -5.60 -13.86
N ASN A 254 25.87 -6.63 -14.71
CA ASN A 254 26.82 -6.69 -15.82
C ASN A 254 26.52 -5.64 -16.90
N GLU A 255 25.25 -5.37 -17.17
CA GLU A 255 24.82 -4.41 -18.19
C GLU A 255 24.79 -2.97 -17.67
N TYR A 256 24.58 -2.77 -16.37
CA TYR A 256 24.30 -1.48 -15.75
C TYR A 256 25.37 -0.43 -16.04
N LYS A 257 26.66 -0.84 -16.04
CA LYS A 257 27.78 0.07 -16.32
C LYS A 257 27.68 0.75 -17.68
N GLY A 258 27.04 0.12 -18.66
CA GLY A 258 26.80 0.67 -20.00
C GLY A 258 25.38 1.20 -20.23
N GLU A 259 24.44 0.93 -19.31
CA GLU A 259 23.02 1.27 -19.47
C GLU A 259 22.83 2.77 -19.68
N LEU A 260 23.47 3.62 -18.88
CA LEU A 260 23.26 5.07 -18.96
C LEU A 260 23.68 5.63 -20.33
N LYS A 261 24.85 5.20 -20.84
CA LYS A 261 25.32 5.61 -22.17
C LYS A 261 24.34 5.16 -23.25
N LEU A 262 23.95 3.89 -23.20
CA LEU A 262 23.01 3.28 -24.13
C LEU A 262 21.65 3.97 -24.12
N LEU A 263 21.10 4.28 -22.94
CA LEU A 263 19.82 4.99 -22.82
C LEU A 263 19.92 6.41 -23.39
N ARG A 264 21.05 7.10 -23.19
CA ARG A 264 21.29 8.42 -23.81
C ARG A 264 21.31 8.32 -25.33
N ASP A 265 22.01 7.34 -25.88
CA ASP A 265 22.07 7.13 -27.33
C ASP A 265 20.67 6.84 -27.89
N LEU A 266 19.88 5.99 -27.23
CA LEU A 266 18.52 5.61 -27.67
C LEU A 266 17.49 6.71 -27.54
N THR A 267 17.69 7.64 -26.60
CA THR A 267 16.80 8.79 -26.37
C THR A 267 17.26 10.02 -27.13
N ASN A 268 18.32 9.92 -27.95
CA ASN A 268 18.99 11.06 -28.59
C ASN A 268 19.31 12.17 -27.59
N SER A 269 19.76 11.78 -26.39
CA SER A 269 20.09 12.72 -25.33
C SER A 269 21.53 13.21 -25.41
N GLN A 270 21.70 14.52 -25.41
CA GLN A 270 23.01 15.17 -25.42
C GLN A 270 23.75 14.94 -24.10
N LYS A 271 25.08 15.05 -24.09
CA LYS A 271 25.88 14.92 -22.86
C LYS A 271 25.59 16.02 -21.83
N SER A 272 25.13 17.19 -22.29
CA SER A 272 24.74 18.34 -21.46
C SER A 272 23.40 18.14 -20.74
N GLU A 273 22.52 17.28 -21.26
CA GLU A 273 21.23 17.00 -20.63
C GLU A 273 21.41 16.14 -19.37
N SER A 274 20.62 16.44 -18.35
CA SER A 274 20.50 15.67 -17.12
C SER A 274 19.96 14.25 -17.38
N ASN A 275 20.21 13.33 -16.45
CA ASN A 275 19.62 11.99 -16.52
C ASN A 275 18.08 12.02 -16.40
N ILE A 276 17.54 13.03 -15.71
CA ILE A 276 16.09 13.24 -15.59
C ILE A 276 15.48 13.51 -16.97
N GLU A 277 16.07 14.41 -17.76
CA GLU A 277 15.62 14.70 -19.13
C GLU A 277 15.68 13.46 -20.03
N MET A 278 16.73 12.64 -19.91
CA MET A 278 16.84 11.36 -20.61
C MET A 278 15.69 10.42 -20.21
N TYR A 279 15.37 10.27 -18.92
CA TYR A 279 14.23 9.45 -18.48
C TYR A 279 12.87 10.01 -18.91
N VAL A 280 12.73 11.32 -19.05
CA VAL A 280 11.54 11.92 -19.67
C VAL A 280 11.41 11.47 -21.13
N LYS A 281 12.50 11.47 -21.91
CA LYS A 281 12.47 10.97 -23.30
C LYS A 281 12.23 9.47 -23.39
N LEU A 282 12.69 8.68 -22.40
CA LEU A 282 12.43 7.24 -22.34
C LEU A 282 10.92 6.93 -22.31
N LYS A 283 10.10 7.81 -21.71
CA LYS A 283 8.65 7.70 -21.70
C LYS A 283 8.07 7.58 -23.13
N ASN A 284 8.53 8.44 -24.04
CA ASN A 284 8.07 8.44 -25.43
C ASN A 284 8.41 7.11 -26.14
N ILE A 285 9.57 6.53 -25.82
CA ILE A 285 9.95 5.20 -26.34
C ILE A 285 8.99 4.13 -25.82
N PHE A 286 8.62 4.17 -24.54
CA PHE A 286 7.64 3.24 -23.99
C PHE A 286 6.23 3.43 -24.60
N GLU A 287 5.79 4.66 -24.86
CA GLU A 287 4.53 4.95 -25.56
C GLU A 287 4.52 4.38 -26.99
N ASN A 288 5.66 4.47 -27.70
CA ASN A 288 5.80 3.90 -29.04
C ASN A 288 5.75 2.35 -29.02
N ILE A 289 6.33 1.73 -27.99
CA ILE A 289 6.26 0.28 -27.77
C ILE A 289 4.81 -0.16 -27.50
N GLU A 290 4.06 0.56 -26.67
CA GLU A 290 2.65 0.26 -26.40
C GLU A 290 1.78 0.39 -27.65
N SER A 291 2.00 1.43 -28.46
CA SER A 291 1.17 1.74 -29.63
C SER A 291 1.53 0.98 -30.90
N ASN A 292 2.57 0.13 -30.87
CA ASN A 292 3.15 -0.54 -32.04
C ASN A 292 3.54 0.41 -33.19
N LYS A 293 3.63 1.72 -32.96
CA LYS A 293 3.84 2.74 -34.01
C LYS A 293 5.28 2.84 -34.47
N GLU A 294 6.23 2.55 -33.58
CA GLU A 294 7.65 2.44 -33.88
C GLU A 294 8.28 1.55 -32.81
N LYS A 295 8.72 0.34 -33.18
CA LYS A 295 9.50 -0.46 -32.24
C LYS A 295 10.89 0.16 -32.19
N SER A 296 11.22 0.84 -31.10
CA SER A 296 12.62 0.95 -30.68
C SER A 296 13.10 -0.49 -30.44
N TYR A 297 13.58 -1.11 -31.52
CA TYR A 297 13.81 -2.56 -31.61
C TYR A 297 14.71 -3.00 -30.46
N TYR A 298 15.67 -2.16 -30.10
CA TYR A 298 16.57 -2.40 -28.98
C TYR A 298 15.87 -2.50 -27.62
N ILE A 299 15.09 -1.50 -27.22
CA ILE A 299 14.43 -1.48 -25.89
C ILE A 299 13.39 -2.60 -25.81
N TYR A 300 12.65 -2.80 -26.90
CA TYR A 300 11.70 -3.90 -27.02
C TYR A 300 12.39 -5.27 -26.84
N GLU A 301 13.51 -5.52 -27.53
CA GLU A 301 14.25 -6.77 -27.40
C GLU A 301 14.88 -6.95 -26.00
N LYS A 302 15.32 -5.87 -25.34
CA LYS A 302 15.76 -5.94 -23.93
C LYS A 302 14.59 -6.31 -23.01
N ILE A 303 13.41 -5.74 -23.21
CA ILE A 303 12.20 -6.13 -22.48
C ILE A 303 11.94 -7.63 -22.68
N LEU A 304 11.96 -8.12 -23.92
CA LEU A 304 11.79 -9.54 -24.22
C LEU A 304 12.89 -10.42 -23.60
N LYS A 305 14.15 -9.95 -23.57
CA LYS A 305 15.25 -10.63 -22.87
C LYS A 305 14.91 -10.82 -21.39
N TYR A 306 14.56 -9.77 -20.66
CA TYR A 306 14.24 -9.89 -19.24
C TYR A 306 12.99 -10.74 -18.99
N LYS A 307 11.98 -10.65 -19.86
CA LYS A 307 10.78 -11.52 -19.80
C LYS A 307 11.11 -13.00 -20.06
N ARG A 308 12.14 -13.32 -20.84
CA ARG A 308 12.65 -14.69 -21.04
C ARG A 308 13.44 -15.21 -19.84
N LEU A 309 14.23 -14.35 -19.20
CA LEU A 309 15.09 -14.72 -18.07
C LEU A 309 14.31 -14.91 -16.76
N TYR A 310 13.23 -14.16 -16.57
CA TYR A 310 12.53 -14.12 -15.28
C TYR A 310 11.01 -14.29 -15.41
N ASP A 311 10.42 -14.88 -14.37
CA ASP A 311 8.99 -14.86 -14.07
C ASP A 311 8.72 -13.68 -13.13
N TYR A 312 7.96 -12.69 -13.59
CA TYR A 312 7.65 -11.49 -12.81
C TYR A 312 6.28 -11.64 -12.14
N ARG A 313 6.19 -11.23 -10.88
CA ARG A 313 4.95 -11.18 -10.10
C ARG A 313 4.85 -9.87 -9.34
N ILE A 314 3.62 -9.42 -9.14
CA ILE A 314 3.30 -8.29 -8.29
C ILE A 314 2.65 -8.82 -7.02
N ILE A 315 3.21 -8.43 -5.86
CA ILE A 315 2.64 -8.79 -4.56
C ILE A 315 2.19 -7.52 -3.87
N ILE A 316 0.90 -7.43 -3.54
CA ILE A 316 0.34 -6.34 -2.73
C ILE A 316 0.62 -6.65 -1.26
N TYR A 317 1.36 -5.78 -0.60
CA TYR A 317 1.71 -5.90 0.82
C TYR A 317 0.77 -5.11 1.74
N ARG A 318 0.12 -4.07 1.22
CA ARG A 318 -0.84 -3.26 1.98
C ARG A 318 -2.01 -2.87 1.09
N ARG A 319 -3.23 -3.12 1.57
CA ARG A 319 -4.46 -2.66 0.93
C ARG A 319 -4.63 -1.16 1.10
N GLY A 320 -5.22 -0.52 0.10
CA GLY A 320 -5.45 0.92 0.04
C GLY A 320 -6.48 1.21 -1.05
N LYS A 321 -6.46 2.40 -1.65
CA LYS A 321 -7.46 2.79 -2.67
C LYS A 321 -7.54 1.82 -3.85
N TYR A 322 -6.39 1.36 -4.36
CA TYR A 322 -6.34 0.47 -5.52
C TYR A 322 -6.34 -0.98 -5.07
N THR A 323 -7.26 -1.73 -5.65
CA THR A 323 -7.57 -3.12 -5.37
C THR A 323 -6.68 -4.07 -6.19
N LYS A 324 -6.73 -5.38 -5.94
CA LYS A 324 -5.99 -6.34 -6.76
C LYS A 324 -6.53 -6.31 -8.19
N ASN A 325 -7.85 -6.27 -8.34
CA ASN A 325 -8.53 -6.23 -9.63
C ASN A 325 -8.10 -5.02 -10.47
N ASP A 326 -8.00 -3.83 -9.85
CA ASP A 326 -7.51 -2.63 -10.56
C ASP A 326 -6.12 -2.85 -11.17
N ILE A 327 -5.21 -3.47 -10.41
CA ILE A 327 -3.84 -3.75 -10.86
C ILE A 327 -3.86 -4.81 -11.98
N GLU A 328 -4.64 -5.89 -11.83
CA GLU A 328 -4.76 -6.94 -12.85
C GLU A 328 -5.32 -6.39 -14.17
N GLU A 329 -6.35 -5.56 -14.12
CA GLU A 329 -6.94 -4.95 -15.32
C GLU A 329 -5.90 -4.17 -16.15
N VAL A 330 -5.08 -3.36 -15.49
CA VAL A 330 -4.02 -2.58 -16.16
C VAL A 330 -2.97 -3.48 -16.81
N LEU A 331 -2.58 -4.56 -16.13
CA LEU A 331 -1.56 -5.49 -16.65
C LEU A 331 -2.12 -6.34 -17.80
N MET A 332 -3.35 -6.84 -17.68
CA MET A 332 -4.03 -7.64 -18.70
C MET A 332 -4.21 -6.86 -20.01
N ASN A 333 -4.49 -5.56 -19.91
CA ASN A 333 -4.65 -4.67 -21.07
C ASN A 333 -3.32 -4.29 -21.75
N ASN A 334 -2.17 -4.76 -21.26
CA ASN A 334 -0.87 -4.54 -21.90
C ASN A 334 -0.25 -5.85 -22.40
N ASN A 335 -0.02 -5.94 -23.72
CA ASN A 335 0.48 -7.15 -24.39
C ASN A 335 1.81 -7.70 -23.84
N LEU A 336 2.64 -6.83 -23.25
CA LEU A 336 3.92 -7.25 -22.67
C LEU A 336 3.81 -7.66 -21.20
N LEU A 337 2.73 -7.29 -20.51
CA LEU A 337 2.55 -7.48 -19.06
C LEU A 337 1.41 -8.44 -18.69
N ASN A 338 0.58 -8.85 -19.63
CA ASN A 338 -0.61 -9.69 -19.41
C ASN A 338 -0.38 -11.04 -18.71
N ASN A 339 0.86 -11.51 -18.63
CA ASN A 339 1.24 -12.74 -17.96
C ASN A 339 1.80 -12.54 -16.54
N ILE A 340 1.90 -11.29 -16.07
CA ILE A 340 2.34 -10.96 -14.71
C ILE A 340 1.18 -11.25 -13.76
N LYS A 341 1.40 -12.15 -12.81
CA LYS A 341 0.41 -12.48 -11.78
C LYS A 341 0.40 -11.43 -10.67
N VAL A 342 -0.78 -11.15 -10.14
CA VAL A 342 -0.96 -10.28 -8.97
C VAL A 342 -1.46 -11.12 -7.79
N ASP A 343 -0.72 -11.06 -6.68
CA ASP A 343 -1.01 -11.78 -5.46
C ASP A 343 -1.13 -10.83 -4.27
N LEU A 344 -1.86 -11.26 -3.24
CA LEU A 344 -1.93 -10.58 -1.95
C LEU A 344 -0.96 -11.22 -0.97
N TYR A 345 -0.27 -10.40 -0.19
CA TYR A 345 0.56 -10.88 0.90
C TYR A 345 -0.30 -11.54 2.00
N LYS A 346 0.17 -12.66 2.58
CA LYS A 346 -0.61 -13.48 3.52
C LYS A 346 -1.26 -12.69 4.67
N LYS A 347 -0.55 -11.68 5.22
CA LYS A 347 -1.02 -10.88 6.37
C LYS A 347 -2.20 -9.93 6.05
N ILE A 348 -2.64 -9.85 4.78
CA ILE A 348 -3.73 -8.98 4.33
C ILE A 348 -4.85 -9.74 3.59
N LYS A 349 -4.83 -11.08 3.63
CA LYS A 349 -5.87 -11.96 3.07
C LYS A 349 -7.02 -12.19 4.06
N PHE A 350 -7.74 -11.12 4.39
CA PHE A 350 -8.80 -11.14 5.40
C PHE A 350 -9.97 -12.08 5.06
N GLU A 351 -10.12 -12.44 3.80
CA GLU A 351 -11.07 -13.45 3.30
C GLU A 351 -10.96 -14.78 4.06
N ASP A 352 -9.76 -15.12 4.53
CA ASP A 352 -9.47 -16.35 5.27
C ASP A 352 -9.91 -16.28 6.75
N LEU A 353 -10.40 -15.13 7.23
CA LEU A 353 -10.89 -14.99 8.60
C LEU A 353 -12.30 -15.57 8.74
N GLY A 354 -12.54 -16.29 9.85
CA GLY A 354 -13.83 -16.95 10.13
C GLY A 354 -15.04 -16.01 10.19
N ILE A 355 -14.84 -14.70 10.38
CA ILE A 355 -15.90 -13.68 10.33
C ILE A 355 -16.48 -13.49 8.91
N PHE A 356 -15.75 -13.87 7.86
CA PHE A 356 -16.17 -13.78 6.45
C PHE A 356 -16.52 -15.15 5.85
N GLN A 357 -15.99 -16.25 6.39
CA GLN A 357 -16.24 -17.61 5.90
C GLN A 357 -17.69 -18.08 6.09
N LYS A 358 -18.44 -17.44 6.98
CA LYS A 358 -19.83 -17.82 7.30
C LYS A 358 -20.83 -17.53 6.18
N LYS A 359 -20.49 -16.75 5.14
CA LYS A 359 -21.43 -16.28 4.10
C LYS A 359 -22.18 -17.36 3.31
N SER A 360 -21.72 -18.61 3.28
CA SER A 360 -22.39 -19.68 2.51
C SER A 360 -23.68 -20.22 3.15
N GLU A 361 -24.01 -19.85 4.39
CA GLU A 361 -25.26 -20.28 5.06
C GLU A 361 -26.32 -19.17 5.14
N TYR A 362 -26.00 -17.92 4.81
CA TYR A 362 -26.87 -16.75 5.07
C TYR A 362 -27.60 -16.20 3.85
N GLN A 363 -27.66 -16.94 2.74
CA GLN A 363 -28.55 -16.61 1.62
C GLN A 363 -29.99 -17.15 1.79
N ASN A 364 -30.31 -17.83 2.89
CA ASN A 364 -31.66 -18.38 3.14
C ASN A 364 -32.36 -17.87 4.41
N ASP A 365 -31.83 -16.86 5.10
CA ASP A 365 -32.53 -16.24 6.24
C ASP A 365 -33.28 -14.98 5.77
N ASP A 366 -34.39 -15.19 5.07
CA ASP A 366 -35.41 -14.19 4.81
C ASP A 366 -36.08 -13.79 6.12
N ASN A 367 -35.50 -12.80 6.80
CA ASN A 367 -36.19 -11.99 7.81
C ASN A 367 -36.00 -10.48 7.56
N PHE A 368 -35.99 -10.10 6.28
CA PHE A 368 -36.47 -8.82 5.78
C PHE A 368 -37.71 -9.07 4.88
N LYS A 369 -38.80 -9.54 5.50
CA LYS A 369 -40.22 -9.65 5.09
C LYS A 369 -40.58 -9.94 3.61
N VAL A 370 -41.09 -11.15 3.34
CA VAL A 370 -42.39 -11.45 2.67
C VAL A 370 -42.94 -12.77 3.24
N ILE A 371 -44.26 -12.85 3.40
CA ILE A 371 -45.05 -14.01 3.88
C ILE A 371 -45.02 -15.13 2.83
N ASP A 372 -44.66 -16.36 3.20
CA ASP A 372 -45.46 -17.57 2.91
C ASP A 372 -44.88 -18.86 3.54
N ASN A 373 -45.80 -19.74 3.95
CA ASN A 373 -45.58 -20.99 4.66
C ASN A 373 -44.86 -22.06 3.82
N ASN A 374 -43.89 -22.78 4.41
CA ASN A 374 -44.01 -24.23 4.69
C ASN A 374 -42.72 -24.86 5.27
N ASN A 375 -42.95 -25.84 6.14
CA ASN A 375 -42.00 -26.67 6.87
C ASN A 375 -41.00 -27.44 5.99
N ASN A 376 -39.76 -27.62 6.47
CA ASN A 376 -39.27 -28.93 6.94
C ASN A 376 -37.84 -28.91 7.50
N ASN A 377 -37.66 -29.75 8.53
CA ASN A 377 -36.44 -30.04 9.28
C ASN A 377 -35.30 -30.61 8.41
N ASN A 378 -34.04 -30.31 8.78
CA ASN A 378 -33.09 -31.37 9.17
C ASN A 378 -31.81 -30.81 9.83
N ASN A 379 -31.46 -31.44 10.95
CA ASN A 379 -30.27 -31.24 11.75
C ASN A 379 -29.00 -31.68 11.01
N ASN A 380 -27.89 -30.98 11.25
CA ASN A 380 -26.60 -31.61 11.52
C ASN A 380 -25.64 -30.60 12.16
N ASP A 381 -25.46 -30.78 13.48
CA ASP A 381 -24.44 -30.13 14.29
C ASP A 381 -23.03 -30.55 13.83
N ASN A 382 -22.13 -29.59 13.61
CA ASN A 382 -20.70 -29.86 13.62
C ASN A 382 -19.92 -28.77 14.38
N ILE A 383 -19.57 -29.19 15.60
CA ILE A 383 -18.54 -28.75 16.55
C ILE A 383 -17.31 -28.09 15.89
N ILE A 384 -17.05 -26.80 16.17
CA ILE A 384 -15.70 -26.19 16.34
C ILE A 384 -15.90 -24.91 17.19
N ASN A 385 -15.34 -24.80 18.41
CA ASN A 385 -15.07 -23.50 19.05
C ASN A 385 -14.10 -23.63 20.27
N GLU A 386 -12.82 -23.48 19.93
CA GLU A 386 -11.68 -22.98 20.74
C GLU A 386 -10.56 -22.42 19.81
N ASN A 387 -10.69 -22.67 18.50
CA ASN A 387 -9.69 -22.39 17.49
C ASN A 387 -9.72 -20.95 16.96
N THR A 388 -10.82 -20.20 17.04
CA THR A 388 -11.01 -18.96 16.27
C THR A 388 -10.15 -17.78 16.75
N TYR A 389 -10.01 -17.58 18.07
CA TYR A 389 -9.11 -16.55 18.62
C TYR A 389 -7.63 -16.94 18.45
N LYS A 390 -7.29 -18.22 18.65
CA LYS A 390 -5.96 -18.75 18.37
C LYS A 390 -5.62 -18.67 16.88
N GLN A 391 -6.57 -18.93 15.97
CA GLN A 391 -6.44 -18.85 14.52
C GLN A 391 -6.23 -17.41 14.05
N ASN A 392 -7.00 -16.44 14.55
CA ASN A 392 -6.82 -15.02 14.21
C ASN A 392 -5.45 -14.50 14.68
N LYS A 393 -4.94 -14.99 15.81
CA LYS A 393 -3.60 -14.67 16.31
C LYS A 393 -2.50 -15.41 15.51
N LYS A 394 -2.75 -16.65 15.07
CA LYS A 394 -1.86 -17.46 14.20
C LYS A 394 -1.78 -16.91 12.77
N PHE A 395 -2.85 -16.31 12.27
CA PHE A 395 -2.94 -15.70 10.94
C PHE A 395 -1.86 -14.63 10.71
N LEU A 396 -1.39 -13.98 11.78
CA LEU A 396 -0.41 -12.88 11.74
C LEU A 396 0.93 -13.19 12.45
N GLN A 397 1.06 -14.31 13.14
CA GLN A 397 2.31 -14.72 13.82
C GLN A 397 3.12 -15.69 12.96
N GLU A 398 4.39 -15.36 12.67
CA GLU A 398 5.34 -16.37 12.17
C GLU A 398 5.61 -17.42 13.27
N PRO A 399 5.90 -18.69 12.92
CA PRO A 399 6.37 -19.67 13.89
C PRO A 399 7.61 -19.11 14.60
N LYS A 400 7.60 -19.18 15.94
CA LYS A 400 8.74 -18.85 16.80
C LYS A 400 9.90 -19.80 16.50
N ASN A 401 10.71 -19.51 15.50
CA ASN A 401 12.02 -20.14 15.29
C ASN A 401 12.89 -19.20 14.46
N THR A 402 13.59 -18.29 15.16
CA THR A 402 14.93 -17.71 14.91
C THR A 402 15.00 -16.32 15.56
N ASN A 403 15.97 -16.12 16.46
CA ASN A 403 16.24 -14.86 17.17
C ASN A 403 16.87 -13.79 16.25
N GLN A 404 16.31 -13.55 15.07
CA GLN A 404 16.65 -12.41 14.22
C GLN A 404 15.39 -11.57 14.02
N GLU A 405 15.40 -10.32 14.51
CA GLU A 405 14.38 -9.34 14.16
C GLU A 405 14.36 -9.20 12.64
N LYS A 406 13.31 -9.74 12.02
CA LYS A 406 13.17 -9.78 10.56
C LYS A 406 12.66 -8.41 10.11
N ASN A 407 13.44 -7.70 9.30
CA ASN A 407 13.03 -6.41 8.74
C ASN A 407 11.75 -6.57 7.90
N GLU A 408 10.80 -5.65 8.07
CA GLU A 408 9.56 -5.68 7.31
C GLU A 408 9.82 -5.20 5.87
N VAL A 409 9.06 -5.75 4.92
CA VAL A 409 9.19 -5.40 3.48
C VAL A 409 8.37 -4.16 3.13
N SER A 410 7.32 -3.87 3.89
CA SER A 410 6.39 -2.77 3.68
C SER A 410 5.96 -2.17 5.01
N PRO A 411 5.69 -0.85 5.07
CA PRO A 411 5.02 -0.25 6.21
C PRO A 411 3.64 -0.87 6.45
N GLY A 412 3.15 -0.78 7.70
CA GLY A 412 1.75 -1.06 8.03
C GLY A 412 1.41 -2.52 8.29
N LEU A 413 2.40 -3.42 8.40
CA LEU A 413 2.18 -4.86 8.54
C LEU A 413 1.91 -5.33 9.98
N LEU A 414 2.15 -4.49 10.99
CA LEU A 414 1.91 -4.81 12.41
C LEU A 414 0.42 -4.88 12.75
N ILE A 415 0.05 -5.81 13.63
CA ILE A 415 -1.34 -5.97 14.08
C ILE A 415 -1.84 -4.78 14.91
N THR A 416 -0.96 -4.09 15.62
CA THR A 416 -1.27 -2.95 16.49
C THR A 416 -1.21 -1.61 15.77
N HIS A 417 -1.01 -1.59 14.45
CA HIS A 417 -0.92 -0.34 13.70
C HIS A 417 -2.25 0.44 13.78
N TYR A 418 -2.20 1.77 13.89
CA TYR A 418 -3.37 2.66 14.01
C TYR A 418 -4.20 2.49 15.30
N SER A 419 -3.66 1.86 16.34
CA SER A 419 -4.38 1.63 17.59
C SER A 419 -4.47 2.91 18.43
N PRO A 420 -5.68 3.28 18.90
CA PRO A 420 -5.82 4.30 19.94
C PRO A 420 -5.12 3.88 21.25
N PHE A 421 -4.78 4.84 22.09
CA PHE A 421 -4.31 4.63 23.46
C PHE A 421 -5.38 3.96 24.33
N VAL A 422 -6.66 4.21 24.04
CA VAL A 422 -7.79 3.56 24.71
C VAL A 422 -8.06 2.20 24.08
N SER A 423 -8.25 1.17 24.90
CA SER A 423 -8.48 -0.20 24.40
C SER A 423 -9.67 -0.26 23.44
N THR A 424 -9.42 -0.76 22.24
CA THR A 424 -10.37 -0.74 21.14
C THR A 424 -10.77 -2.17 20.74
N TYR A 425 -12.04 -2.39 20.44
CA TYR A 425 -12.58 -3.68 19.98
C TYR A 425 -13.47 -3.49 18.75
N MET A 426 -13.38 -4.41 17.80
CA MET A 426 -14.40 -4.57 16.76
C MET A 426 -15.64 -5.24 17.35
N VAL A 427 -16.81 -4.91 16.84
CA VAL A 427 -18.10 -5.44 17.26
C VAL A 427 -18.75 -6.17 16.09
N ASP A 428 -18.91 -7.48 16.26
CA ASP A 428 -19.52 -8.38 15.29
C ASP A 428 -20.90 -8.85 15.77
N ILE A 429 -21.93 -8.71 14.94
CA ILE A 429 -23.29 -9.15 15.26
C ILE A 429 -23.44 -10.64 14.95
N ILE A 430 -24.01 -11.39 15.89
CA ILE A 430 -24.40 -12.80 15.70
C ILE A 430 -25.92 -12.98 15.76
N SER A 431 -26.47 -13.87 14.92
CA SER A 431 -27.91 -14.10 14.77
C SER A 431 -28.50 -15.10 15.78
N LYS A 432 -27.70 -15.97 16.38
CA LYS A 432 -28.12 -16.92 17.41
C LYS A 432 -27.18 -16.84 18.60
N LYS A 433 -27.72 -16.78 19.82
CA LYS A 433 -26.96 -17.10 21.04
C LYS A 433 -26.52 -18.56 20.92
N GLU A 434 -25.22 -18.81 20.80
CA GLU A 434 -24.71 -20.18 20.91
C GLU A 434 -25.10 -20.72 22.31
N ASN A 435 -25.77 -21.88 22.37
CA ASN A 435 -26.41 -22.47 23.56
C ASN A 435 -25.44 -22.93 24.68
N LYS A 436 -24.14 -22.64 24.59
CA LYS A 436 -23.19 -22.92 25.67
C LYS A 436 -23.02 -21.68 26.54
N ASN A 437 -22.69 -21.88 27.81
CA ASN A 437 -22.37 -20.90 28.85
C ASN A 437 -21.50 -19.72 28.35
N ASN A 438 -22.07 -18.83 27.54
CA ASN A 438 -21.44 -17.62 27.07
C ASN A 438 -21.55 -16.65 28.22
N ASN A 439 -20.55 -16.67 29.11
CA ASN A 439 -20.42 -15.68 30.15
C ASN A 439 -20.53 -14.31 29.48
N LEU A 440 -21.42 -13.45 30.00
CA LEU A 440 -21.50 -12.06 29.56
C LEU A 440 -20.13 -11.42 29.72
N SER A 441 -19.74 -10.61 28.73
CA SER A 441 -18.52 -9.84 28.88
C SER A 441 -18.64 -8.84 30.03
N ASN A 442 -17.56 -8.65 30.79
CA ASN A 442 -17.50 -7.60 31.83
C ASN A 442 -17.43 -6.18 31.24
N ILE A 443 -17.57 -6.03 29.91
CA ILE A 443 -17.57 -4.74 29.24
C ILE A 443 -18.89 -4.03 29.52
N GLN A 444 -18.78 -2.92 30.25
CA GLN A 444 -19.89 -2.04 30.57
C GLN A 444 -20.09 -1.04 29.41
N LEU A 445 -21.15 -1.22 28.62
CA LEU A 445 -21.45 -0.39 27.45
C LEU A 445 -21.52 1.10 27.79
N ASN A 446 -22.11 1.45 28.94
CA ASN A 446 -22.23 2.82 29.44
C ASN A 446 -20.88 3.46 29.84
N LYS A 447 -19.77 2.73 29.71
CA LYS A 447 -18.39 3.23 29.86
C LYS A 447 -17.60 3.15 28.56
N CYS A 448 -18.26 2.92 27.42
CA CYS A 448 -17.62 2.77 26.12
C CYS A 448 -18.02 3.92 25.19
N ILE A 449 -17.08 4.35 24.34
CA ILE A 449 -17.40 5.15 23.16
C ILE A 449 -17.70 4.18 22.02
N PHE A 450 -18.82 4.36 21.33
CA PHE A 450 -19.18 3.53 20.18
C PHE A 450 -19.02 4.30 18.88
N LEU A 451 -18.29 3.71 17.94
CA LEU A 451 -18.13 4.16 16.58
C LEU A 451 -18.91 3.23 15.66
N ASP A 452 -20.12 3.66 15.30
CA ASP A 452 -20.98 2.93 14.40
C ASP A 452 -20.64 3.23 12.95
N ILE A 453 -20.12 2.24 12.25
CA ILE A 453 -19.81 2.27 10.84
C ILE A 453 -21.00 1.66 10.09
N GLY A 454 -21.73 2.52 9.39
CA GLY A 454 -22.84 2.11 8.52
C GLY A 454 -24.22 2.13 9.16
N ASN A 455 -24.42 2.70 10.36
CA ASN A 455 -25.75 2.89 10.99
C ASN A 455 -26.43 1.62 11.53
N SER A 456 -25.68 0.57 11.88
CA SER A 456 -26.26 -0.70 12.36
C SER A 456 -26.82 -0.65 13.80
N PHE A 457 -26.40 0.32 14.60
CA PHE A 457 -26.65 0.39 16.05
C PHE A 457 -27.41 1.64 16.50
N ILE A 458 -28.03 2.38 15.58
CA ILE A 458 -28.69 3.67 15.89
C ILE A 458 -29.73 3.58 17.00
N ASN A 459 -30.51 2.50 17.04
CA ASN A 459 -31.53 2.27 18.07
C ASN A 459 -30.95 1.93 19.45
N TYR A 460 -29.65 1.66 19.54
CA TYR A 460 -28.94 1.29 20.77
C TYR A 460 -27.99 2.38 21.26
N GLN A 461 -28.02 3.59 20.68
CA GLN A 461 -27.11 4.69 21.04
C GLN A 461 -27.07 5.00 22.55
N ASN A 462 -28.21 4.85 23.25
CA ASN A 462 -28.36 5.13 24.69
C ASN A 462 -27.63 4.13 25.61
N TYR A 463 -27.16 3.00 25.07
CA TYR A 463 -26.38 2.02 25.84
C TYR A 463 -24.94 2.49 26.06
N PHE A 464 -24.44 3.42 25.25
CA PHE A 464 -23.04 3.83 25.24
C PHE A 464 -22.81 5.18 25.92
N LEU A 465 -21.59 5.42 26.40
CA LEU A 465 -21.22 6.69 27.03
C LEU A 465 -21.28 7.85 26.03
N LYS A 466 -20.77 7.62 24.82
CA LYS A 466 -20.98 8.43 23.63
C LYS A 466 -21.13 7.52 22.42
N TYR A 467 -21.87 8.00 21.44
CA TYR A 467 -22.13 7.32 20.18
C TYR A 467 -21.76 8.25 19.03
N ILE A 468 -20.99 7.75 18.07
CA ILE A 468 -20.59 8.43 16.84
C ILE A 468 -21.00 7.52 15.69
N ASN A 469 -21.74 8.05 14.72
CA ASN A 469 -22.11 7.33 13.52
C ASN A 469 -21.34 7.87 12.31
N ILE A 470 -20.77 6.98 11.51
CA ILE A 470 -20.16 7.29 10.20
C ILE A 470 -21.09 6.72 9.13
N TYR A 471 -22.12 7.50 8.78
CA TYR A 471 -23.12 7.15 7.78
C TYR A 471 -23.70 8.39 7.11
N TYR A 472 -24.19 8.27 5.87
CA TYR A 472 -24.89 9.33 5.17
C TYR A 472 -26.04 8.77 4.32
N ASP A 473 -27.28 9.16 4.63
CA ASP A 473 -28.52 8.52 4.15
C ASP A 473 -28.69 8.47 2.61
N ASN A 474 -27.96 9.31 1.87
CA ASN A 474 -28.12 9.48 0.41
C ASN A 474 -26.93 8.97 -0.41
N LEU A 475 -26.10 8.06 0.13
CA LEU A 475 -25.00 7.43 -0.60
C LEU A 475 -25.36 6.00 -1.00
N SER A 476 -24.93 5.60 -2.19
CA SER A 476 -24.86 4.17 -2.56
C SER A 476 -23.89 3.42 -1.64
N GLU A 477 -23.94 2.08 -1.62
CA GLU A 477 -23.03 1.26 -0.79
C GLU A 477 -21.55 1.57 -1.08
N GLU A 478 -21.18 1.71 -2.36
CA GLU A 478 -19.81 2.03 -2.76
C GLU A 478 -19.39 3.44 -2.29
N GLU A 479 -20.26 4.44 -2.47
CA GLU A 479 -20.02 5.81 -1.99
C GLU A 479 -19.95 5.86 -0.46
N GLN A 480 -20.74 5.04 0.21
CA GLN A 480 -20.73 4.92 1.66
C GLN A 480 -19.39 4.32 2.14
N ILE A 481 -18.85 3.30 1.48
CA ILE A 481 -17.51 2.76 1.76
C ILE A 481 -16.45 3.84 1.55
N LYS A 482 -16.52 4.62 0.47
CA LYS A 482 -15.59 5.75 0.21
C LYS A 482 -15.68 6.82 1.29
N TYR A 483 -16.90 7.17 1.73
CA TYR A 483 -17.13 8.14 2.80
C TYR A 483 -16.55 7.66 4.14
N VAL A 484 -16.80 6.40 4.50
CA VAL A 484 -16.21 5.81 5.72
C VAL A 484 -14.70 5.79 5.61
N THR A 485 -14.16 5.37 4.47
CA THR A 485 -12.71 5.31 4.23
C THR A 485 -12.05 6.68 4.39
N LYS A 486 -12.62 7.72 3.79
CA LYS A 486 -12.13 9.11 3.90
C LYS A 486 -12.10 9.61 5.35
N ASN A 487 -13.10 9.25 6.14
CA ASN A 487 -13.32 9.87 7.45
C ASN A 487 -12.95 8.97 8.64
N PHE A 488 -12.55 7.70 8.41
CA PHE A 488 -12.35 6.74 9.49
C PHE A 488 -11.36 7.24 10.55
N PHE A 489 -10.16 7.67 10.17
CA PHE A 489 -9.18 8.16 11.13
C PHE A 489 -9.58 9.49 11.79
N LEU A 490 -10.33 10.34 11.09
CA LEU A 490 -10.89 11.57 11.66
C LEU A 490 -11.85 11.23 12.82
N PHE A 491 -12.80 10.33 12.58
CA PHE A 491 -13.74 9.91 13.61
C PHE A 491 -13.12 9.04 14.69
N LEU A 492 -12.10 8.23 14.38
CA LEU A 492 -11.38 7.45 15.37
C LEU A 492 -10.60 8.34 16.34
N ARG A 493 -9.91 9.38 15.86
CA ARG A 493 -9.26 10.39 16.71
C ARG A 493 -10.27 11.16 17.57
N LYS A 494 -11.45 11.49 17.00
CA LYS A 494 -12.56 12.08 17.77
C LYS A 494 -13.06 11.13 18.86
N ALA A 495 -13.23 9.85 18.55
CA ALA A 495 -13.65 8.83 19.51
C ALA A 495 -12.64 8.68 20.65
N GLU A 496 -11.35 8.68 20.34
CA GLU A 496 -10.28 8.64 21.34
C GLU A 496 -10.26 9.88 22.23
N THR A 497 -10.39 11.07 21.64
CA THR A 497 -10.48 12.33 22.39
C THR A 497 -11.66 12.32 23.37
N LEU A 498 -12.83 11.86 22.91
CA LEU A 498 -14.00 11.67 23.77
C LEU A 498 -13.76 10.61 24.85
N ALA A 499 -13.10 9.51 24.50
CA ALA A 499 -12.80 8.45 25.45
C ALA A 499 -11.89 8.94 26.58
N ILE A 500 -10.81 9.67 26.26
CA ILE A 500 -9.87 10.23 27.24
C ILE A 500 -10.58 11.26 28.13
N SER A 501 -11.26 12.23 27.54
CA SER A 501 -11.96 13.31 28.27
C SER A 501 -13.08 12.80 29.19
N ASN A 502 -13.76 11.72 28.81
CA ASN A 502 -14.85 11.14 29.60
C ASN A 502 -14.41 9.92 30.44
N LYS A 503 -13.10 9.60 30.49
CA LYS A 503 -12.55 8.44 31.20
C LYS A 503 -13.25 7.12 30.79
N ALA A 504 -13.57 6.99 29.51
CA ALA A 504 -14.16 5.76 28.96
C ALA A 504 -13.16 4.60 29.10
N LYS A 505 -13.68 3.39 29.31
CA LYS A 505 -12.86 2.18 29.42
C LYS A 505 -12.42 1.65 28.06
N ASN A 506 -13.30 1.75 27.05
CA ASN A 506 -13.05 1.16 25.74
C ASN A 506 -13.64 2.03 24.61
N ILE A 507 -13.11 1.84 23.41
CA ILE A 507 -13.72 2.22 22.14
C ILE A 507 -14.22 0.94 21.45
N LEU A 508 -15.43 1.00 20.89
CA LEU A 508 -16.05 -0.10 20.17
C LEU A 508 -16.33 0.35 18.74
N ILE A 509 -16.00 -0.48 17.75
CA ILE A 509 -16.16 -0.15 16.31
C ILE A 509 -17.01 -1.23 15.65
N SER A 510 -18.13 -0.88 15.02
CA SER A 510 -18.93 -1.87 14.29
C SER A 510 -18.27 -2.30 12.96
N ILE A 511 -18.48 -3.56 12.57
CA ILE A 511 -17.98 -4.13 11.29
C ILE A 511 -19.10 -4.74 10.44
N VAL A 512 -20.35 -4.34 10.69
CA VAL A 512 -21.53 -5.16 10.32
C VAL A 512 -22.14 -4.77 8.98
N ASN A 513 -22.33 -3.48 8.70
CA ASN A 513 -23.05 -3.05 7.49
C ASN A 513 -22.24 -3.15 6.20
N PHE A 514 -20.95 -3.46 6.27
CA PHE A 514 -20.09 -3.59 5.10
C PHE A 514 -19.50 -4.99 4.95
N LYS A 515 -20.16 -6.04 5.48
CA LYS A 515 -19.74 -7.43 5.21
C LYS A 515 -20.00 -7.82 3.74
N SER A 516 -19.46 -7.08 2.78
CA SER A 516 -19.38 -7.44 1.38
C SER A 516 -18.08 -8.24 1.12
N SER A 517 -18.04 -9.00 0.03
CA SER A 517 -16.78 -9.64 -0.41
C SER A 517 -15.99 -8.70 -1.32
N ASP A 518 -16.25 -7.39 -1.21
CA ASP A 518 -15.66 -6.35 -2.04
C ASP A 518 -14.23 -6.05 -1.60
N GLU A 519 -13.31 -5.97 -2.55
CA GLU A 519 -11.91 -5.62 -2.30
C GLU A 519 -11.75 -4.21 -1.71
N LEU A 520 -12.67 -3.29 -2.03
CA LEU A 520 -12.67 -1.93 -1.48
C LEU A 520 -12.97 -1.94 0.02
N TYR A 521 -13.92 -2.78 0.45
CA TYR A 521 -14.23 -2.96 1.87
C TYR A 521 -13.02 -3.52 2.64
N PHE A 522 -12.31 -4.50 2.08
CA PHE A 522 -11.13 -5.06 2.75
C PHE A 522 -10.02 -4.02 3.01
N SER A 523 -9.98 -2.92 2.26
CA SER A 523 -9.03 -1.83 2.47
C SER A 523 -9.32 -1.03 3.74
N ILE A 524 -10.59 -0.70 4.00
CA ILE A 524 -10.97 -0.06 5.27
C ILE A 524 -11.00 -1.07 6.43
N PHE A 525 -11.44 -2.31 6.18
CA PHE A 525 -11.41 -3.37 7.17
C PHE A 525 -9.99 -3.63 7.71
N ASP A 526 -8.96 -3.57 6.87
CA ASP A 526 -7.55 -3.65 7.29
C ASP A 526 -7.21 -2.61 8.36
N ARG A 527 -7.71 -1.37 8.22
CA ARG A 527 -7.51 -0.28 9.20
C ARG A 527 -8.32 -0.49 10.46
N ILE A 528 -9.60 -0.88 10.34
CA ILE A 528 -10.46 -1.19 11.49
C ILE A 528 -9.85 -2.33 12.30
N PHE A 529 -9.46 -3.43 11.64
CA PHE A 529 -8.88 -4.61 12.24
C PHE A 529 -7.62 -4.28 13.05
N ARG A 530 -6.70 -3.50 12.47
CA ARG A 530 -5.46 -3.12 13.15
C ARG A 530 -5.68 -2.08 14.26
N SER A 531 -6.64 -1.16 14.09
CA SER A 531 -6.99 -0.19 15.15
C SER A 531 -7.55 -0.88 16.41
N ALA A 532 -8.24 -2.01 16.24
CA ALA A 532 -8.69 -2.87 17.33
C ALA A 532 -7.64 -3.91 17.76
N SER A 533 -6.44 -3.92 17.17
CA SER A 533 -5.43 -4.97 17.39
C SER A 533 -5.96 -6.40 17.17
N GLY A 534 -6.90 -6.57 16.23
CA GLY A 534 -7.58 -7.84 15.95
C GLY A 534 -8.56 -8.31 17.05
N LYS A 535 -8.84 -7.49 18.06
CA LYS A 535 -9.81 -7.82 19.12
C LYS A 535 -11.22 -7.68 18.58
N ILE A 536 -12.03 -8.73 18.73
CA ILE A 536 -13.44 -8.78 18.30
C ILE A 536 -14.29 -9.07 19.52
N LEU A 537 -15.47 -8.47 19.60
CA LEU A 537 -16.53 -8.81 20.55
C LEU A 537 -17.75 -9.25 19.74
N LYS A 538 -18.33 -10.39 20.13
CA LYS A 538 -19.60 -10.83 19.57
C LYS A 538 -20.73 -10.19 20.35
N VAL A 539 -21.68 -9.59 19.64
CA VAL A 539 -22.88 -9.02 20.23
C VAL A 539 -24.12 -9.70 19.66
N PHE A 540 -25.06 -9.96 20.55
CA PHE A 540 -26.38 -10.46 20.21
C PHE A 540 -27.40 -9.35 20.42
N MET A 541 -28.25 -9.12 19.41
CA MET A 541 -29.32 -8.13 19.43
C MET A 541 -30.65 -8.85 19.44
N ASN A 542 -31.53 -8.53 20.38
CA ASN A 542 -32.88 -9.08 20.43
C ASN A 542 -33.86 -8.05 20.97
N ASN A 543 -34.88 -7.70 20.17
CA ASN A 543 -36.03 -6.88 20.58
C ASN A 543 -35.69 -5.69 21.50
N GLY A 544 -34.67 -4.90 21.13
CA GLY A 544 -34.28 -3.70 21.87
C GLY A 544 -33.21 -3.91 22.95
N GLU A 545 -32.80 -5.15 23.23
CA GLU A 545 -31.65 -5.45 24.09
C GLU A 545 -30.37 -5.72 23.29
N LEU A 546 -29.27 -5.18 23.79
CA LEU A 546 -27.92 -5.42 23.30
C LEU A 546 -27.11 -6.18 24.36
N GLN A 547 -26.65 -7.39 24.02
CA GLN A 547 -25.88 -8.24 24.94
C GLN A 547 -24.51 -8.58 24.35
N ILE A 548 -23.45 -8.37 25.14
CA ILE A 548 -22.07 -8.71 24.74
C ILE A 548 -21.73 -10.10 25.25
N LEU A 549 -21.30 -10.95 24.34
CA LEU A 549 -20.86 -12.32 24.63
C LEU A 549 -19.33 -12.33 24.73
N ASN A 550 -18.79 -13.08 25.70
CA ASN A 550 -17.36 -13.39 25.67
C ASN A 550 -17.06 -14.29 24.46
N ASN A 551 -15.88 -14.09 23.88
CA ASN A 551 -15.38 -14.92 22.77
C ASN A 551 -14.99 -16.32 23.20
#